data_AF-A0A0D3IZ76-F1
#
_entry.id   AF-A0A0D3IZ76-F1
#
_cell.length_a   1.000
_cell.length_b   1.000
_cell.length_c   1.000
_cell.angle_alpha   90.00
_cell.angle_beta   90.00
_cell.angle_gamma   90.00
#
_symmetry.space_group_name_H-M   'P 1'
#
loop_
_entity.id
_entity.type
_entity.pdbx_description
1 polymer ?
#
loop_
_entity_poly.entity_id
_entity_poly.type
_entity_poly.pdbx_seq_one_letter_code
_entity_poly.pdbx_strand_id
1 'polypeptide(L)'
;METLIGGSELWNLVGGWQVVVTDGHAQLPEGMTRLPDQAFHGRTALVSVACPHSLVSIGRWAFLDCSSLTAISFPAGLTSLGYAAFHGCSSLSSADLPAGLASISDFAFHSCASLTRVGLPTGITSIGDGAFHSCSSLASLTLPAGLTSAGGRAFFACSSLASIAFPDSLVSIGSYAFSDCYSLASVDLPDSLATIGQGAFHSCSSLTSLGLPTGRTSIGEDAFRGCSSLASVTLPAGLLTDGFSTSIGRNAFAGCSCLNDVSFSAGGRTSIDGGAFYGCSLTRVTVPTTAKVGGDAFPSTTTVLRLPPAKMRWYAAVGAALAYKRCRSGLLLWLERANIRLGSYGPEGAARKRDREEFECDFAPSQEQDGSCSGVQDLSREGN
;
A
#
# COMPACT_ATOMS: atom_id res chain seq x y z
N MET A 1 42.59 18.99 -4.48
CA MET A 1 43.60 18.85 -5.55
C MET A 1 43.48 17.43 -6.07
N GLU A 2 42.94 17.31 -7.28
CA GLU A 2 42.86 16.07 -8.04
C GLU A 2 44.28 15.68 -8.47
N THR A 3 44.66 14.43 -8.27
CA THR A 3 45.89 13.88 -8.83
C THR A 3 45.52 12.58 -9.52
N LEU A 4 45.41 12.65 -10.84
CA LEU A 4 45.22 11.49 -11.72
C LEU A 4 46.56 10.80 -11.90
N ILE A 5 46.69 9.58 -11.37
CA ILE A 5 47.77 8.67 -11.75
C ILE A 5 47.10 7.37 -12.22
N GLY A 6 47.22 7.06 -13.52
CA GLY A 6 46.89 5.75 -14.09
C GLY A 6 45.40 5.38 -14.11
N GLY A 7 44.50 6.25 -14.57
CA GLY A 7 43.07 5.93 -14.70
C GLY A 7 42.29 5.84 -13.38
N SER A 8 42.96 6.04 -12.25
CA SER A 8 42.36 6.13 -10.92
C SER A 8 42.28 7.58 -10.46
N GLU A 9 41.09 8.00 -10.03
CA GLU A 9 40.88 9.26 -9.31
C GLU A 9 41.10 9.00 -7.82
N LEU A 10 42.16 9.61 -7.27
CA LEU A 10 42.35 9.67 -5.83
C LEU A 10 41.50 10.81 -5.28
N TRP A 11 40.42 10.47 -4.61
CA TRP A 11 39.61 11.43 -3.88
C TRP A 11 40.29 11.70 -2.54
N ASN A 12 41.21 12.67 -2.56
CA ASN A 12 41.90 13.10 -1.36
C ASN A 12 40.89 13.75 -0.40
N LEU A 13 40.73 13.13 0.78
CA LEU A 13 40.07 13.64 1.99
C LEU A 13 38.55 13.42 2.08
N VAL A 14 38.10 12.17 1.96
CA VAL A 14 36.82 11.79 2.60
C VAL A 14 37.06 11.67 4.10
N GLY A 15 36.94 12.78 4.83
CA GLY A 15 37.08 12.81 6.29
C GLY A 15 38.49 12.48 6.80
N GLY A 16 39.53 12.86 6.04
CA GLY A 16 40.92 12.56 6.37
C GLY A 16 41.44 11.24 5.80
N TRP A 17 40.58 10.45 5.15
CA TRP A 17 40.96 9.20 4.51
C TRP A 17 41.21 9.38 3.00
N GLN A 18 42.17 8.63 2.47
CA GLN A 18 42.36 8.50 1.02
C GLN A 18 41.44 7.42 0.49
N VAL A 19 40.56 7.79 -0.43
CA VAL A 19 39.67 6.86 -1.12
C VAL A 19 40.15 6.70 -2.54
N VAL A 20 40.38 5.46 -2.93
CA VAL A 20 40.75 5.11 -4.31
C VAL A 20 39.46 4.89 -5.09
N VAL A 21 39.31 5.62 -6.19
CA VAL A 21 38.24 5.39 -7.16
C VAL A 21 38.87 5.05 -8.51
N THR A 22 38.51 3.88 -9.03
CA THR A 22 38.95 3.40 -10.34
C THR A 22 37.72 3.16 -11.19
N ASP A 23 37.62 3.82 -12.34
CA ASP A 23 36.49 3.66 -13.28
C ASP A 23 35.09 3.82 -12.63
N GLY A 24 34.96 4.75 -11.67
CA GLY A 24 33.70 4.98 -10.93
C GLY A 24 33.42 4.00 -9.79
N HIS A 25 34.34 3.09 -9.47
CA HIS A 25 34.23 2.18 -8.33
C HIS A 25 35.05 2.69 -7.15
N ALA A 26 34.39 3.08 -6.05
CA ALA A 26 35.06 3.51 -4.82
C ALA A 26 35.39 2.34 -3.89
N GLN A 27 36.63 2.29 -3.44
CA GLN A 27 37.08 1.41 -2.36
C GLN A 27 37.38 2.24 -1.12
N LEU A 28 36.55 2.08 -0.09
CA LEU A 28 36.76 2.72 1.20
C LEU A 28 37.81 1.94 2.02
N PRO A 29 38.74 2.61 2.70
CA PRO A 29 39.85 1.95 3.39
C PRO A 29 39.40 1.17 4.63
N GLU A 30 40.01 0.00 4.87
CA GLU A 30 39.78 -0.78 6.10
C GLU A 30 40.20 0.00 7.35
N GLY A 31 39.42 -0.13 8.42
CA GLY A 31 39.56 0.66 9.66
C GLY A 31 38.74 1.95 9.66
N MET A 32 38.17 2.36 8.52
CA MET A 32 37.21 3.46 8.46
C MET A 32 35.92 3.05 9.17
N THR A 33 35.61 3.74 10.28
CA THR A 33 34.42 3.46 11.09
C THR A 33 33.24 4.37 10.78
N ARG A 34 33.49 5.55 10.21
CA ARG A 34 32.46 6.53 9.86
C ARG A 34 32.74 7.14 8.50
N LEU A 35 31.74 7.13 7.63
CA LEU A 35 31.73 7.95 6.42
C LEU A 35 31.22 9.34 6.78
N PRO A 36 31.99 10.41 6.55
CA PRO A 36 31.58 11.77 6.91
C PRO A 36 30.40 12.23 6.07
N ASP A 37 29.76 13.30 6.54
CA ASP A 37 28.70 13.97 5.80
C ASP A 37 29.22 14.45 4.44
N GLN A 38 28.37 14.35 3.41
CA GLN A 38 28.65 14.79 2.03
C GLN A 38 29.86 14.13 1.34
N ALA A 39 30.34 12.98 1.84
CA ALA A 39 31.54 12.29 1.33
C ALA A 39 31.66 12.19 -0.21
N PHE A 40 30.57 11.80 -0.86
CA PHE A 40 30.46 11.62 -2.32
C PHE A 40 29.33 12.46 -2.93
N HIS A 41 28.93 13.54 -2.28
CA HIS A 41 27.85 14.40 -2.78
C HIS A 41 28.15 14.89 -4.22
N GLY A 42 27.18 14.68 -5.13
CA GLY A 42 27.20 15.13 -6.51
C GLY A 42 28.12 14.33 -7.42
N ARG A 43 28.65 13.18 -6.95
CA ARG A 43 29.54 12.33 -7.74
C ARG A 43 28.74 11.47 -8.72
N THR A 44 28.36 12.07 -9.83
CA THR A 44 27.53 11.43 -10.88
C THR A 44 28.26 10.34 -11.65
N ALA A 45 29.59 10.24 -11.59
CA ALA A 45 30.36 9.16 -12.21
C ALA A 45 30.55 7.94 -11.30
N LEU A 46 30.10 7.99 -10.04
CA LEU A 46 30.25 6.90 -9.08
C LEU A 46 29.24 5.79 -9.38
N VAL A 47 29.74 4.60 -9.70
CA VAL A 47 28.95 3.43 -10.10
C VAL A 47 28.72 2.45 -8.95
N SER A 48 29.72 2.25 -8.08
CA SER A 48 29.60 1.39 -6.90
C SER A 48 30.53 1.81 -5.78
N VAL A 49 30.19 1.40 -4.55
CA VAL A 49 31.01 1.65 -3.35
C VAL A 49 31.20 0.36 -2.59
N ALA A 50 32.45 -0.07 -2.43
CA ALA A 50 32.82 -1.17 -1.55
C ALA A 50 33.08 -0.62 -0.14
N CYS A 51 32.16 -0.91 0.78
CA CYS A 51 32.28 -0.50 2.18
C CYS A 51 33.13 -1.51 2.97
N PRO A 52 34.06 -1.06 3.83
CA PRO A 52 34.85 -1.94 4.68
C PRO A 52 34.01 -2.52 5.80
N HIS A 53 34.44 -3.66 6.34
CA HIS A 53 33.75 -4.36 7.41
C HIS A 53 33.69 -3.54 8.71
N SER A 54 34.65 -2.62 8.90
CA SER A 54 34.73 -1.73 10.06
C SER A 54 33.73 -0.57 10.04
N LEU A 55 33.01 -0.33 8.93
CA LEU A 55 32.14 0.84 8.80
C LEU A 55 30.87 0.67 9.66
N VAL A 56 30.67 1.59 10.60
CA VAL A 56 29.56 1.58 11.56
C VAL A 56 28.49 2.61 11.21
N SER A 57 28.87 3.74 10.61
CA SER A 57 27.89 4.79 10.25
C SER A 57 28.17 5.48 8.92
N ILE A 58 27.11 5.77 8.17
CA ILE A 58 27.13 6.64 6.99
C ILE A 58 26.58 8.02 7.36
N GLY A 59 27.33 9.07 7.01
CA GLY A 59 26.98 10.46 7.28
C GLY A 59 25.79 10.99 6.48
N ARG A 60 25.36 12.20 6.81
CA ARG A 60 24.27 12.91 6.14
C ARG A 60 24.67 13.27 4.71
N TRP A 61 23.77 13.12 3.75
CA TRP A 61 24.01 13.42 2.34
C TRP A 61 25.25 12.73 1.74
N ALA A 62 25.71 11.62 2.32
CA ALA A 62 26.98 11.01 1.95
C ALA A 62 27.07 10.62 0.46
N PHE A 63 25.97 10.18 -0.13
CA PHE A 63 25.83 9.83 -1.56
C PHE A 63 24.71 10.65 -2.22
N LEU A 64 24.45 11.87 -1.74
CA LEU A 64 23.46 12.76 -2.34
C LEU A 64 23.81 13.00 -3.82
N ASP A 65 22.84 12.82 -4.72
CA ASP A 65 22.96 13.01 -6.17
C ASP A 65 24.07 12.18 -6.84
N CYS A 66 24.41 11.01 -6.28
CA CYS A 66 25.20 9.98 -6.97
C CYS A 66 24.35 9.24 -8.00
N SER A 67 23.95 9.93 -9.06
CA SER A 67 22.93 9.46 -10.02
C SER A 67 23.24 8.12 -10.69
N SER A 68 24.53 7.79 -10.90
CA SER A 68 24.97 6.54 -11.55
C SER A 68 25.26 5.39 -10.58
N LEU A 69 25.05 5.58 -9.28
CA LEU A 69 25.30 4.54 -8.29
C LEU A 69 24.29 3.41 -8.48
N THR A 70 24.75 2.25 -8.94
CA THR A 70 23.87 1.13 -9.31
C THR A 70 23.65 0.12 -8.18
N ALA A 71 24.66 -0.03 -7.32
CA ALA A 71 24.68 -0.96 -6.22
C ALA A 71 25.54 -0.43 -5.07
N ILE A 72 25.12 -0.75 -3.85
CA ILE A 72 25.91 -0.58 -2.64
C ILE A 72 25.86 -1.86 -1.82
N SER A 73 27.03 -2.32 -1.37
CA SER A 73 27.13 -3.40 -0.40
C SER A 73 27.30 -2.79 0.99
N PHE A 74 26.30 -2.99 1.85
CA PHE A 74 26.36 -2.51 3.22
C PHE A 74 27.09 -3.52 4.11
N PRO A 75 28.00 -3.07 4.99
CA PRO A 75 28.67 -3.96 5.92
C PRO A 75 27.72 -4.37 7.06
N ALA A 76 27.89 -5.60 7.57
CA ALA A 76 27.03 -6.16 8.61
C ALA A 76 27.04 -5.35 9.92
N GLY A 77 28.16 -4.66 10.21
CA GLY A 77 28.33 -3.83 11.41
C GLY A 77 27.75 -2.43 11.32
N LEU A 78 27.11 -2.06 10.20
CA LEU A 78 26.52 -0.73 10.03
C LEU A 78 25.25 -0.59 10.89
N THR A 79 25.22 0.41 11.75
CA THR A 79 24.12 0.67 12.69
C THR A 79 23.41 1.99 12.47
N SER A 80 23.93 2.87 11.59
CA SER A 80 23.37 4.20 11.36
C SER A 80 23.49 4.68 9.92
N LEU A 81 22.38 5.16 9.36
CA LEU A 81 22.31 5.89 8.09
C LEU A 81 21.99 7.36 8.34
N GLY A 82 22.70 8.27 7.69
CA GLY A 82 22.46 9.70 7.82
C GLY A 82 21.19 10.17 7.09
N TYR A 83 20.73 11.36 7.45
CA TYR A 83 19.69 12.10 6.71
C TYR A 83 20.05 12.18 5.22
N ALA A 84 19.10 11.83 4.35
CA ALA A 84 19.25 11.90 2.89
C ALA A 84 20.52 11.22 2.34
N ALA A 85 20.99 10.13 2.97
CA ALA A 85 22.27 9.50 2.63
C ALA A 85 22.38 9.06 1.15
N PHE A 86 21.31 8.57 0.53
CA PHE A 86 21.24 8.12 -0.88
C PHE A 86 20.22 8.90 -1.70
N HIS A 87 19.84 10.09 -1.26
CA HIS A 87 18.93 10.94 -2.02
C HIS A 87 19.47 11.18 -3.43
N GLY A 88 18.64 11.04 -4.46
CA GLY A 88 19.03 11.29 -5.85
C GLY A 88 19.91 10.20 -6.47
N CYS A 89 20.12 9.05 -5.80
CA CYS A 89 20.77 7.88 -6.39
C CYS A 89 19.82 7.18 -7.38
N SER A 90 19.55 7.84 -8.53
CA SER A 90 18.50 7.45 -9.47
C SER A 90 18.70 6.07 -10.11
N SER A 91 19.94 5.62 -10.29
CA SER A 91 20.26 4.31 -10.88
C SER A 91 20.36 3.17 -9.84
N LEU A 92 20.17 3.44 -8.54
CA LEU A 92 20.30 2.43 -7.50
C LEU A 92 19.18 1.41 -7.66
N SER A 93 19.54 0.18 -8.01
CA SER A 93 18.58 -0.87 -8.38
C SER A 93 18.06 -1.67 -7.19
N SER A 94 18.92 -1.86 -6.18
CA SER A 94 18.61 -2.61 -4.96
C SER A 94 19.38 -2.08 -3.76
N ALA A 95 18.78 -2.21 -2.57
CA ALA A 95 19.39 -1.86 -1.30
C ALA A 95 19.03 -2.90 -0.22
N ASP A 96 19.98 -3.75 0.14
CA ASP A 96 19.82 -4.73 1.23
C ASP A 96 20.37 -4.14 2.52
N LEU A 97 19.47 -3.62 3.37
CA LEU A 97 19.86 -2.93 4.60
C LEU A 97 20.37 -3.91 5.68
N PRO A 98 21.46 -3.57 6.38
CA PRO A 98 22.08 -4.44 7.37
C PRO A 98 21.26 -4.55 8.65
N ALA A 99 21.33 -5.73 9.30
CA ALA A 99 20.52 -6.09 10.48
C ALA A 99 20.70 -5.15 11.69
N GLY A 100 21.82 -4.43 11.78
CA GLY A 100 22.11 -3.50 12.87
C GLY A 100 21.34 -2.17 12.82
N LEU A 101 20.59 -1.89 11.74
CA LEU A 101 19.81 -0.66 11.62
C LEU A 101 18.50 -0.74 12.42
N ALA A 102 18.29 0.25 13.29
CA ALA A 102 17.05 0.41 14.07
C ALA A 102 15.98 1.25 13.36
N SER A 103 16.39 2.13 12.44
CA SER A 103 15.49 3.03 11.72
C SER A 103 16.05 3.42 10.37
N ILE A 104 15.16 3.82 9.45
CA ILE A 104 15.54 4.46 8.19
C ILE A 104 15.38 5.96 8.37
N SER A 105 16.44 6.71 8.10
CA SER A 105 16.45 8.17 8.27
C SER A 105 15.61 8.89 7.23
N ASP A 106 15.22 10.13 7.56
CA ASP A 106 14.45 10.97 6.64
C ASP A 106 15.18 11.13 5.31
N PHE A 107 14.41 11.03 4.22
CA PHE A 107 14.85 11.15 2.83
C PHE A 107 15.96 10.17 2.41
N ALA A 108 16.24 9.11 3.18
CA ALA A 108 17.40 8.25 2.97
C ALA A 108 17.57 7.74 1.53
N PHE A 109 16.48 7.33 0.86
CA PHE A 109 16.43 6.83 -0.52
C PHE A 109 15.49 7.67 -1.40
N HIS A 110 15.33 8.96 -1.07
CA HIS A 110 14.47 9.86 -1.85
C HIS A 110 14.97 9.96 -3.30
N SER A 111 14.06 9.87 -4.27
CA SER A 111 14.33 9.92 -5.72
C SER A 111 15.28 8.82 -6.22
N CYS A 112 15.37 7.67 -5.53
CA CYS A 112 15.98 6.46 -6.09
C CYS A 112 15.02 5.78 -7.10
N ALA A 113 14.85 6.39 -8.27
CA ALA A 113 13.82 6.02 -9.24
C ALA A 113 13.93 4.59 -9.78
N SER A 114 15.13 4.02 -9.91
CA SER A 114 15.36 2.64 -10.36
C SER A 114 15.29 1.59 -9.25
N LEU A 115 15.00 1.97 -8.00
CA LEU A 115 15.00 1.05 -6.87
C LEU A 115 13.82 0.08 -6.96
N THR A 116 14.12 -1.19 -7.24
CA THR A 116 13.11 -2.26 -7.42
C THR A 116 12.99 -3.17 -6.20
N ARG A 117 14.07 -3.32 -5.43
CA ARG A 117 14.13 -4.21 -4.27
C ARG A 117 14.80 -3.50 -3.09
N VAL A 118 14.13 -3.54 -1.94
CA VAL A 118 14.67 -3.08 -0.67
C VAL A 118 14.54 -4.20 0.36
N GLY A 119 15.67 -4.69 0.85
CA GLY A 119 15.71 -5.64 1.96
C GLY A 119 15.69 -4.90 3.29
N LEU A 120 14.53 -4.86 3.95
CA LEU A 120 14.40 -4.26 5.29
C LEU A 120 14.70 -5.29 6.38
N PRO A 121 15.68 -5.07 7.27
CA PRO A 121 15.94 -5.95 8.40
C PRO A 121 14.82 -5.90 9.43
N THR A 122 14.65 -7.00 10.17
CA THR A 122 13.58 -7.17 11.17
C THR A 122 13.68 -6.19 12.34
N GLY A 123 14.85 -5.61 12.60
CA GLY A 123 15.11 -4.68 13.70
C GLY A 123 14.63 -3.25 13.46
N ILE A 124 14.17 -2.91 12.26
CA ILE A 124 13.67 -1.55 11.96
C ILE A 124 12.32 -1.32 12.63
N THR A 125 12.24 -0.26 13.44
CA THR A 125 11.02 0.13 14.15
C THR A 125 10.34 1.36 13.55
N SER A 126 11.05 2.16 12.75
CA SER A 126 10.53 3.37 12.12
C SER A 126 11.15 3.65 10.74
N ILE A 127 10.33 4.20 9.85
CA ILE A 127 10.74 4.75 8.55
C ILE A 127 10.52 6.26 8.58
N GLY A 128 11.58 7.02 8.34
CA GLY A 128 11.57 8.48 8.38
C GLY A 128 10.76 9.15 7.26
N ASP A 129 10.63 10.46 7.37
CA ASP A 129 9.87 11.27 6.43
C ASP A 129 10.54 11.24 5.05
N GLY A 130 9.75 11.00 4.01
CA GLY A 130 10.24 10.99 2.63
C GLY A 130 11.27 9.90 2.30
N ALA A 131 11.46 8.88 3.16
CA ALA A 131 12.55 7.91 3.06
C ALA A 131 12.65 7.22 1.70
N PHE A 132 11.53 6.88 1.05
CA PHE A 132 11.44 6.27 -0.28
C PHE A 132 10.58 7.10 -1.25
N HIS A 133 10.44 8.41 -1.00
CA HIS A 133 9.69 9.29 -1.89
C HIS A 133 10.28 9.23 -3.31
N SER A 134 9.44 9.03 -4.33
CA SER A 134 9.80 8.96 -5.76
C SER A 134 10.67 7.74 -6.11
N CYS A 135 10.59 6.66 -5.32
CA CYS A 135 11.06 5.33 -5.74
C CYS A 135 10.07 4.70 -6.72
N SER A 136 9.95 5.28 -7.92
CA SER A 136 8.90 4.98 -8.88
C SER A 136 8.92 3.53 -9.43
N SER A 137 10.07 2.85 -9.40
CA SER A 137 10.21 1.44 -9.81
C SER A 137 9.97 0.42 -8.68
N LEU A 138 9.70 0.87 -7.45
CA LEU A 138 9.52 -0.03 -6.31
C LEU A 138 8.16 -0.72 -6.40
N ALA A 139 8.16 -1.98 -6.84
CA ALA A 139 6.93 -2.72 -7.12
C ALA A 139 6.29 -3.37 -5.87
N SER A 140 7.12 -3.77 -4.91
CA SER A 140 6.68 -4.39 -3.67
C SER A 140 7.68 -4.12 -2.55
N LEU A 141 7.18 -4.10 -1.32
CA LEU A 141 8.01 -3.94 -0.12
C LEU A 141 7.45 -4.79 1.01
N THR A 142 8.31 -5.57 1.64
CA THR A 142 7.98 -6.26 2.89
C THR A 142 8.39 -5.38 4.06
N LEU A 143 7.41 -4.89 4.81
CA LEU A 143 7.67 -4.12 6.01
C LEU A 143 8.08 -5.05 7.17
N PRO A 144 8.99 -4.63 8.05
CA PRO A 144 9.43 -5.45 9.17
C PRO A 144 8.33 -5.57 10.23
N ALA A 145 8.23 -6.74 10.86
CA ALA A 145 7.17 -7.05 11.83
C ALA A 145 7.16 -6.18 13.09
N GLY A 146 8.25 -5.47 13.38
CA GLY A 146 8.38 -4.53 14.51
C GLY A 146 8.17 -3.06 14.12
N LEU A 147 7.78 -2.77 12.87
CA LEU A 147 7.58 -1.40 12.41
C LEU A 147 6.37 -0.77 13.10
N THR A 148 6.60 0.33 13.81
CA THR A 148 5.57 1.07 14.55
C THR A 148 5.08 2.31 13.82
N SER A 149 5.91 2.91 12.97
CA SER A 149 5.57 4.15 12.26
C SER A 149 6.19 4.25 10.87
N ALA A 150 5.40 4.82 9.94
CA ALA A 150 5.87 5.28 8.65
C ALA A 150 5.68 6.80 8.57
N GLY A 151 6.76 7.53 8.33
CA GLY A 151 6.80 9.00 8.29
C GLY A 151 5.95 9.63 7.18
N GLY A 152 5.83 10.95 7.24
CA GLY A 152 5.17 11.72 6.20
C GLY A 152 5.87 11.56 4.86
N ARG A 153 5.11 11.36 3.77
CA ARG A 153 5.63 11.13 2.41
C ARG A 153 6.62 9.95 2.29
N ALA A 154 6.66 9.01 3.25
CA ALA A 154 7.65 7.93 3.27
C ALA A 154 7.72 7.13 1.95
N PHE A 155 6.60 6.93 1.26
CA PHE A 155 6.46 6.24 -0.02
C PHE A 155 5.70 7.11 -1.05
N PHE A 156 5.78 8.43 -0.93
CA PHE A 156 5.12 9.35 -1.86
C PHE A 156 5.60 9.11 -3.29
N ALA A 157 4.69 9.05 -4.26
CA ALA A 157 4.99 8.82 -5.67
C ALA A 157 5.79 7.53 -5.97
N CYS A 158 5.65 6.49 -5.14
CA CYS A 158 6.06 5.13 -5.48
C CYS A 158 5.07 4.52 -6.48
N SER A 159 5.06 5.03 -7.72
CA SER A 159 4.00 4.78 -8.70
C SER A 159 3.80 3.31 -9.06
N SER A 160 4.86 2.50 -9.06
CA SER A 160 4.78 1.06 -9.36
C SER A 160 4.42 0.18 -8.16
N LEU A 161 4.29 0.74 -6.95
CA LEU A 161 4.02 -0.05 -5.74
C LEU A 161 2.63 -0.67 -5.82
N ALA A 162 2.59 -1.96 -6.15
CA ALA A 162 1.33 -2.67 -6.42
C ALA A 162 0.70 -3.26 -5.15
N SER A 163 1.54 -3.65 -4.19
CA SER A 163 1.11 -4.24 -2.92
C SER A 163 2.06 -3.88 -1.79
N ILE A 164 1.49 -3.75 -0.59
CA ILE A 164 2.24 -3.59 0.65
C ILE A 164 1.53 -4.36 1.75
N ALA A 165 2.30 -5.16 2.49
CA ALA A 165 1.82 -5.85 3.67
C ALA A 165 2.18 -5.00 4.90
N PHE A 166 1.16 -4.50 5.60
CA PHE A 166 1.35 -3.74 6.82
C PHE A 166 1.50 -4.69 8.02
N PRO A 167 2.46 -4.46 8.93
CA PRO A 167 2.66 -5.30 10.09
C PRO A 167 1.65 -4.95 11.20
N ASP A 168 1.26 -5.96 11.99
CA ASP A 168 0.35 -5.81 13.14
C ASP A 168 0.85 -4.86 14.25
N SER A 169 2.13 -4.46 14.20
CA SER A 169 2.72 -3.49 15.12
C SER A 169 2.53 -2.04 14.69
N LEU A 170 2.02 -1.77 13.48
CA LEU A 170 1.97 -0.43 12.92
C LEU A 170 0.93 0.42 13.65
N VAL A 171 1.35 1.55 14.21
CA VAL A 171 0.51 2.45 15.00
C VAL A 171 0.11 3.71 14.22
N SER A 172 0.98 4.20 13.34
CA SER A 172 0.75 5.47 12.63
C SER A 172 1.27 5.46 11.19
N ILE A 173 0.45 5.99 10.28
CA ILE A 173 0.83 6.33 8.91
C ILE A 173 0.85 7.86 8.78
N GLY A 174 2.00 8.43 8.41
CA GLY A 174 2.20 9.86 8.28
C GLY A 174 1.43 10.50 7.11
N SER A 175 1.39 11.82 7.09
CA SER A 175 0.72 12.58 6.02
C SER A 175 1.36 12.30 4.66
N TYR A 176 0.53 12.02 3.65
CA TYR A 176 0.93 11.71 2.28
C TYR A 176 1.86 10.50 2.14
N ALA A 177 1.91 9.60 3.13
CA ALA A 177 2.87 8.49 3.16
C ALA A 177 2.83 7.61 1.91
N PHE A 178 1.67 7.31 1.35
CA PHE A 178 1.44 6.51 0.14
C PHE A 178 0.69 7.31 -0.95
N SER A 179 0.75 8.64 -0.92
CA SER A 179 0.15 9.45 -1.98
C SER A 179 0.80 9.15 -3.33
N ASP A 180 0.01 9.20 -4.40
CA ASP A 180 0.43 8.99 -5.78
C ASP A 180 1.04 7.59 -6.05
N CYS A 181 0.71 6.60 -5.20
CA CYS A 181 0.97 5.19 -5.47
C CYS A 181 -0.07 4.64 -6.45
N TYR A 182 0.07 5.00 -7.73
CA TYR A 182 -0.94 4.73 -8.76
C TYR A 182 -1.27 3.25 -8.96
N SER A 183 -0.28 2.35 -8.82
CA SER A 183 -0.48 0.90 -8.98
C SER A 183 -1.01 0.17 -7.76
N LEU A 184 -1.15 0.83 -6.61
CA LEU A 184 -1.53 0.18 -5.35
C LEU A 184 -2.97 -0.35 -5.43
N ALA A 185 -3.12 -1.68 -5.51
CA ALA A 185 -4.40 -2.31 -5.83
C ALA A 185 -5.26 -2.65 -4.61
N SER A 186 -4.61 -3.02 -3.51
CA SER A 186 -5.27 -3.45 -2.27
C SER A 186 -4.49 -2.97 -1.05
N VAL A 187 -5.21 -2.50 -0.05
CA VAL A 187 -4.66 -2.08 1.24
C VAL A 187 -5.45 -2.75 2.34
N ASP A 188 -4.76 -3.50 3.20
CA ASP A 188 -5.32 -4.08 4.43
C ASP A 188 -4.60 -3.46 5.62
N LEU A 189 -5.31 -2.64 6.39
CA LEU A 189 -4.73 -1.87 7.49
C LEU A 189 -4.87 -2.65 8.81
N PRO A 190 -3.80 -2.75 9.61
CA PRO A 190 -3.80 -3.56 10.83
C PRO A 190 -4.63 -2.92 11.93
N ASP A 191 -5.28 -3.75 12.75
CA ASP A 191 -6.16 -3.30 13.85
C ASP A 191 -5.46 -2.41 14.90
N SER A 192 -4.13 -2.50 14.99
CA SER A 192 -3.27 -1.67 15.85
C SER A 192 -3.20 -0.20 15.42
N LEU A 193 -3.58 0.11 14.18
CA LEU A 193 -3.40 1.42 13.58
C LEU A 193 -4.30 2.45 14.25
N ALA A 194 -3.70 3.49 14.82
CA ALA A 194 -4.41 4.57 15.51
C ALA A 194 -4.64 5.78 14.60
N THR A 195 -3.71 6.08 13.69
CA THR A 195 -3.75 7.29 12.87
C THR A 195 -3.40 7.04 11.41
N ILE A 196 -4.26 7.54 10.52
CA ILE A 196 -4.02 7.69 9.09
C ILE A 196 -3.90 9.20 8.81
N GLY A 197 -2.71 9.64 8.43
CA GLY A 197 -2.41 11.06 8.20
C GLY A 197 -3.19 11.69 7.04
N GLN A 198 -3.07 13.00 6.93
CA GLN A 198 -3.64 13.77 5.82
C GLN A 198 -3.12 13.24 4.48
N GLY A 199 -4.00 12.95 3.52
CA GLY A 199 -3.61 12.52 2.18
C GLY A 199 -2.84 11.20 2.12
N ALA A 200 -2.87 10.37 3.18
CA ALA A 200 -2.01 9.18 3.30
C ALA A 200 -2.04 8.26 2.08
N PHE A 201 -3.19 8.06 1.44
CA PHE A 201 -3.42 7.27 0.21
C PHE A 201 -4.07 8.13 -0.89
N HIS A 202 -3.70 9.41 -0.96
CA HIS A 202 -4.21 10.32 -1.98
C HIS A 202 -3.81 9.87 -3.39
N SER A 203 -4.74 9.92 -4.34
CA SER A 203 -4.56 9.55 -5.75
C SER A 203 -4.03 8.12 -5.99
N CYS A 204 -4.32 7.17 -5.09
CA CYS A 204 -4.16 5.74 -5.35
C CYS A 204 -5.24 5.23 -6.31
N SER A 205 -5.10 5.58 -7.59
CA SER A 205 -6.14 5.38 -8.62
C SER A 205 -6.54 3.92 -8.83
N SER A 206 -5.62 2.96 -8.66
CA SER A 206 -5.88 1.52 -8.81
C SER A 206 -6.41 0.83 -7.54
N LEU A 207 -6.60 1.56 -6.43
CA LEU A 207 -7.05 0.97 -5.18
C LEU A 207 -8.50 0.49 -5.31
N THR A 208 -8.71 -0.83 -5.27
CA THR A 208 -10.04 -1.46 -5.42
C THR A 208 -10.58 -1.99 -4.10
N SER A 209 -9.70 -2.45 -3.20
CA SER A 209 -10.04 -3.05 -1.92
C SER A 209 -9.33 -2.34 -0.78
N LEU A 210 -10.10 -1.92 0.22
CA LEU A 210 -9.63 -1.24 1.42
C LEU A 210 -10.19 -1.92 2.67
N GLY A 211 -9.32 -2.60 3.41
CA GLY A 211 -9.58 -3.08 4.78
C GLY A 211 -9.24 -1.97 5.77
N LEU A 212 -10.25 -1.44 6.45
CA LEU A 212 -10.05 -0.47 7.54
C LEU A 212 -9.91 -1.20 8.88
N PRO A 213 -9.06 -0.70 9.79
CA PRO A 213 -8.83 -1.33 11.09
C PRO A 213 -10.10 -1.30 11.95
N THR A 214 -10.42 -2.40 12.62
CA THR A 214 -11.61 -2.50 13.49
C THR A 214 -11.47 -1.68 14.78
N GLY A 215 -10.23 -1.33 15.12
CA GLY A 215 -9.83 -0.53 16.27
C GLY A 215 -10.15 0.97 16.18
N ARG A 216 -9.53 1.72 17.10
CA ARG A 216 -9.75 3.14 17.34
C ARG A 216 -8.88 3.99 16.41
N THR A 217 -9.41 4.36 15.24
CA THR A 217 -8.62 5.00 14.16
C THR A 217 -9.14 6.38 13.74
N SER A 218 -8.23 7.34 13.55
CA SER A 218 -8.52 8.65 12.95
C SER A 218 -8.12 8.68 11.47
N ILE A 219 -9.03 9.11 10.60
CA ILE A 219 -8.79 9.25 9.15
C ILE A 219 -8.60 10.73 8.82
N GLY A 220 -7.41 11.12 8.38
CA GLY A 220 -7.06 12.50 8.05
C GLY A 220 -7.83 13.08 6.84
N GLU A 221 -7.71 14.39 6.67
CA GLU A 221 -8.20 15.11 5.49
C GLU A 221 -7.58 14.54 4.20
N ASP A 222 -8.38 14.44 3.14
CA ASP A 222 -7.97 13.90 1.83
C ASP A 222 -7.37 12.48 1.84
N ALA A 223 -7.47 11.71 2.94
CA ALA A 223 -6.71 10.47 3.16
C ALA A 223 -6.79 9.45 2.02
N PHE A 224 -7.94 9.29 1.38
CA PHE A 224 -8.19 8.40 0.23
C PHE A 224 -8.75 9.18 -0.97
N ARG A 225 -8.54 10.50 -1.03
CA ARG A 225 -9.06 11.33 -2.11
C ARG A 225 -8.48 10.88 -3.45
N GLY A 226 -9.33 10.77 -4.48
CA GLY A 226 -8.90 10.38 -5.82
C GLY A 226 -8.63 8.88 -6.00
N CYS A 227 -9.04 8.03 -5.06
CA CYS A 227 -9.04 6.57 -5.25
C CYS A 227 -10.17 6.18 -6.21
N SER A 228 -9.98 6.44 -7.50
CA SER A 228 -11.03 6.36 -8.52
C SER A 228 -11.61 4.96 -8.71
N SER A 229 -10.84 3.89 -8.47
CA SER A 229 -11.28 2.49 -8.61
C SER A 229 -11.90 1.88 -7.35
N LEU A 230 -11.95 2.62 -6.23
CA LEU A 230 -12.48 2.10 -4.97
C LEU A 230 -14.00 1.96 -5.07
N ALA A 231 -14.50 0.71 -5.03
CA ALA A 231 -15.92 0.42 -5.27
C ALA A 231 -16.78 0.40 -4.00
N SER A 232 -16.21 -0.11 -2.90
CA SER A 232 -16.92 -0.24 -1.63
C SER A 232 -16.00 0.03 -0.44
N VAL A 233 -16.57 0.60 0.64
CA VAL A 233 -15.86 0.81 1.91
C VAL A 233 -16.73 0.38 3.08
N THR A 234 -16.16 -0.40 3.99
CA THR A 234 -16.79 -0.75 5.27
C THR A 234 -16.13 0.03 6.40
N LEU A 235 -16.89 0.92 7.02
CA LEU A 235 -16.43 1.76 8.12
C LEU A 235 -16.62 1.02 9.48
N PRO A 236 -15.56 0.92 10.30
CA PRO A 236 -15.56 0.18 11.57
C PRO A 236 -16.32 0.91 12.69
N ALA A 237 -16.77 0.14 13.70
CA ALA A 237 -17.69 0.64 14.74
C ALA A 237 -16.96 1.41 15.84
N GLY A 238 -15.64 1.22 15.90
CA GLY A 238 -14.74 1.69 16.94
C GLY A 238 -13.97 2.96 16.61
N LEU A 239 -14.32 3.72 15.57
CA LEU A 239 -13.67 4.99 15.28
C LEU A 239 -13.77 5.95 16.51
N LEU A 240 -12.67 6.64 16.86
CA LEU A 240 -12.43 7.36 18.12
C LEU A 240 -13.40 8.52 18.45
N THR A 241 -14.24 8.42 19.49
CA THR A 241 -14.78 9.63 20.17
C THR A 241 -13.94 9.96 21.39
N ASP A 242 -13.02 10.89 21.26
CA ASP A 242 -12.20 11.46 22.32
C ASP A 242 -12.74 12.85 22.74
N GLY A 243 -14.04 13.09 22.74
CA GLY A 243 -14.56 14.45 22.94
C GLY A 243 -14.19 15.45 21.84
N PHE A 244 -13.32 15.09 20.87
CA PHE A 244 -12.89 15.90 19.73
C PHE A 244 -13.30 15.35 18.36
N SER A 245 -13.86 14.13 18.33
CA SER A 245 -14.66 13.54 17.25
C SER A 245 -13.91 12.52 16.42
N THR A 246 -14.63 11.43 16.22
CA THR A 246 -14.41 10.39 15.26
C THR A 246 -14.49 10.93 13.84
N SER A 247 -13.55 11.74 13.36
CA SER A 247 -13.71 12.38 12.05
C SER A 247 -13.15 11.51 10.94
N ILE A 248 -14.03 11.05 10.06
CA ILE A 248 -13.66 10.97 8.65
C ILE A 248 -13.35 12.41 8.25
N GLY A 249 -12.07 12.70 8.02
CA GLY A 249 -11.62 14.05 7.72
C GLY A 249 -12.28 14.65 6.48
N ARG A 250 -12.17 15.97 6.34
CA ARG A 250 -12.64 16.70 5.16
C ARG A 250 -12.15 16.02 3.89
N ASN A 251 -13.02 15.82 2.91
CA ASN A 251 -12.66 15.23 1.61
C ASN A 251 -11.97 13.84 1.67
N ALA A 252 -12.06 13.10 2.77
CA ALA A 252 -11.29 11.86 2.95
C ALA A 252 -11.47 10.85 1.80
N PHE A 253 -12.65 10.72 1.23
CA PHE A 253 -12.95 9.87 0.07
C PHE A 253 -13.42 10.69 -1.14
N ALA A 254 -13.09 11.99 -1.20
CA ALA A 254 -13.52 12.83 -2.31
C ALA A 254 -12.95 12.32 -3.65
N GLY A 255 -13.73 12.38 -4.73
CA GLY A 255 -13.30 11.93 -6.06
C GLY A 255 -13.13 10.41 -6.20
N CYS A 256 -13.61 9.60 -5.26
CA CYS A 256 -13.71 8.15 -5.44
C CYS A 256 -14.88 7.84 -6.40
N SER A 257 -14.66 8.02 -7.70
CA SER A 257 -15.70 7.97 -8.73
C SER A 257 -16.42 6.62 -8.84
N CYS A 258 -15.76 5.51 -8.54
CA CYS A 258 -16.40 4.18 -8.55
C CYS A 258 -17.07 3.81 -7.21
N LEU A 259 -16.94 4.63 -6.17
CA LEU A 259 -17.48 4.31 -4.84
C LEU A 259 -19.00 4.38 -4.87
N ASN A 260 -19.64 3.21 -4.85
CA ASN A 260 -21.08 3.05 -4.97
C ASN A 260 -21.74 2.43 -3.72
N ASP A 261 -20.94 1.83 -2.84
CA ASP A 261 -21.40 1.26 -1.56
C ASP A 261 -20.53 1.73 -0.38
N VAL A 262 -21.19 2.24 0.66
CA VAL A 262 -20.55 2.59 1.93
C VAL A 262 -21.38 2.01 3.05
N SER A 263 -20.78 1.10 3.80
CA SER A 263 -21.41 0.44 4.93
C SER A 263 -20.84 0.96 6.26
N PHE A 264 -21.71 1.15 7.24
CA PHE A 264 -21.34 1.58 8.59
C PHE A 264 -21.66 0.45 9.56
N SER A 265 -20.67 0.00 10.32
CA SER A 265 -20.90 -1.00 11.36
C SER A 265 -21.64 -0.38 12.55
N ALA A 266 -22.68 -1.06 13.01
CA ALA A 266 -23.61 -0.54 14.00
C ALA A 266 -22.97 -0.48 15.39
N GLY A 267 -22.59 0.72 15.86
CA GLY A 267 -22.14 0.89 17.25
C GLY A 267 -21.39 2.16 17.64
N GLY A 268 -20.92 3.00 16.71
CA GLY A 268 -20.07 4.15 17.01
C GLY A 268 -20.77 5.53 16.98
N ARG A 269 -20.16 6.52 17.66
CA ARG A 269 -20.36 7.95 17.34
C ARG A 269 -19.41 8.24 16.18
N THR A 270 -19.91 8.36 14.95
CA THR A 270 -19.10 8.70 13.77
C THR A 270 -19.27 10.18 13.43
N SER A 271 -18.20 10.91 13.17
CA SER A 271 -18.25 12.25 12.59
C SER A 271 -17.77 12.14 11.14
N ILE A 272 -18.56 12.68 10.22
CA ILE A 272 -18.24 12.73 8.81
C ILE A 272 -18.07 14.21 8.49
N ASP A 273 -16.86 14.65 8.20
CA ASP A 273 -16.62 16.05 7.90
C ASP A 273 -17.10 16.42 6.49
N GLY A 274 -17.12 17.72 6.20
CA GLY A 274 -17.62 18.21 4.93
C GLY A 274 -16.85 17.68 3.73
N GLY A 275 -17.56 17.38 2.65
CA GLY A 275 -16.97 16.85 1.43
C GLY A 275 -16.41 15.43 1.52
N ALA A 276 -16.55 14.72 2.65
CA ALA A 276 -15.94 13.41 2.86
C ALA A 276 -16.15 12.41 1.70
N PHE A 277 -17.33 12.39 1.08
CA PHE A 277 -17.66 11.54 -0.07
C PHE A 277 -18.02 12.37 -1.32
N TYR A 278 -17.52 13.60 -1.42
CA TYR A 278 -17.81 14.48 -2.55
C TYR A 278 -17.33 13.86 -3.87
N GLY A 279 -18.17 13.85 -4.92
CA GLY A 279 -17.81 13.26 -6.21
C GLY A 279 -17.78 11.72 -6.24
N CYS A 280 -18.35 11.04 -5.24
CA CYS A 280 -18.59 9.59 -5.28
C CYS A 280 -19.88 9.25 -6.04
N SER A 281 -19.98 8.04 -6.61
CA SER A 281 -21.17 7.55 -7.32
C SER A 281 -22.23 6.93 -6.40
N LEU A 282 -22.38 7.49 -5.19
CA LEU A 282 -23.29 6.97 -4.17
C LEU A 282 -24.74 7.32 -4.50
N THR A 283 -25.60 6.31 -4.61
CA THR A 283 -27.05 6.50 -4.83
C THR A 283 -27.83 6.52 -3.52
N ARG A 284 -27.46 5.64 -2.58
CA ARG A 284 -28.09 5.52 -1.27
C ARG A 284 -27.05 5.14 -0.23
N VAL A 285 -27.09 5.80 0.92
CA VAL A 285 -26.22 5.48 2.06
C VAL A 285 -27.07 5.41 3.31
N THR A 286 -26.82 4.41 4.15
CA THR A 286 -27.45 4.28 5.46
C THR A 286 -26.47 4.73 6.53
N VAL A 287 -26.77 5.82 7.21
CA VAL A 287 -25.92 6.44 8.24
C VAL A 287 -26.57 6.27 9.62
N PRO A 288 -25.81 5.94 10.69
CA PRO A 288 -26.42 5.80 12.01
C PRO A 288 -26.93 7.16 12.51
N THR A 289 -28.05 7.16 13.24
CA THR A 289 -28.62 8.41 13.82
C THR A 289 -27.66 9.09 14.80
N THR A 290 -26.69 8.36 15.34
CA THR A 290 -25.63 8.86 16.24
C THR A 290 -24.53 9.61 15.50
N ALA A 291 -24.48 9.58 14.16
CA ALA A 291 -23.42 10.22 13.40
C ALA A 291 -23.65 11.73 13.18
N LYS A 292 -22.60 12.51 13.40
CA LYS A 292 -22.50 13.90 12.95
C LYS A 292 -22.10 13.89 11.48
N VAL A 293 -22.80 14.67 10.67
CA VAL A 293 -22.53 14.78 9.23
C VAL A 293 -22.37 16.25 8.91
N GLY A 294 -21.20 16.63 8.41
CA GLY A 294 -20.85 17.97 7.97
C GLY A 294 -21.56 18.35 6.67
N GLY A 295 -21.52 19.64 6.34
CA GLY A 295 -22.09 20.15 5.09
C GLY A 295 -21.43 19.50 3.87
N ASP A 296 -22.23 19.13 2.86
CA ASP A 296 -21.77 18.50 1.62
C ASP A 296 -20.94 17.21 1.80
N ALA A 297 -21.07 16.52 2.94
CA ALA A 297 -20.39 15.26 3.19
C ALA A 297 -20.71 14.18 2.16
N PHE A 298 -21.92 14.23 1.57
CA PHE A 298 -22.37 13.35 0.50
C PHE A 298 -22.75 14.18 -0.74
N PRO A 299 -22.67 13.60 -1.96
CA PRO A 299 -23.20 14.22 -3.17
C PRO A 299 -24.69 14.57 -3.03
N SER A 300 -25.14 15.65 -3.68
CA SER A 300 -26.55 16.06 -3.68
C SER A 300 -27.50 15.03 -4.30
N THR A 301 -26.96 14.11 -5.10
CA THR A 301 -27.68 12.98 -5.71
C THR A 301 -27.88 11.79 -4.76
N THR A 302 -27.16 11.74 -3.63
CA THR A 302 -27.19 10.60 -2.72
C THR A 302 -28.36 10.69 -1.75
N THR A 303 -29.18 9.63 -1.71
CA THR A 303 -30.23 9.50 -0.70
C THR A 303 -29.62 9.03 0.63
N VAL A 304 -29.54 9.91 1.62
CA VAL A 304 -29.01 9.61 2.96
C VAL A 304 -30.14 9.16 3.90
N LEU A 305 -30.15 7.89 4.28
CA LEU A 305 -31.09 7.32 5.25
C LEU A 305 -30.46 7.28 6.64
N ARG A 306 -31.03 8.02 7.59
CA ARG A 306 -30.61 7.96 9.00
C ARG A 306 -31.40 6.89 9.75
N LEU A 307 -30.72 5.85 10.25
CA LEU A 307 -31.36 4.77 11.01
C LEU A 307 -30.75 4.59 12.39
N PRO A 308 -31.55 4.25 13.43
CA PRO A 308 -31.01 3.82 14.71
C PRO A 308 -30.11 2.59 14.53
N PRO A 309 -29.00 2.45 15.28
CA PRO A 309 -28.08 1.31 15.16
C PRO A 309 -28.78 -0.06 15.25
N ALA A 310 -29.80 -0.19 16.10
CA ALA A 310 -30.61 -1.40 16.23
C ALA A 310 -31.37 -1.78 14.94
N LYS A 311 -31.86 -0.78 14.18
CA LYS A 311 -32.57 -0.99 12.91
C LYS A 311 -31.62 -1.19 11.74
N MET A 312 -30.39 -0.65 11.79
CA MET A 312 -29.37 -0.90 10.77
C MET A 312 -29.00 -2.38 10.68
N ARG A 313 -28.86 -3.07 11.83
CA ARG A 313 -28.61 -4.52 11.86
C ARG A 313 -29.72 -5.31 11.16
N TRP A 314 -30.98 -4.88 11.35
CA TRP A 314 -32.12 -5.47 10.65
C TRP A 314 -32.10 -5.17 9.14
N TYR A 315 -31.82 -3.92 8.72
CA TYR A 315 -31.75 -3.57 7.30
C TYR A 315 -30.59 -4.24 6.58
N ALA A 316 -29.44 -4.41 7.22
CA ALA A 316 -28.32 -5.18 6.70
C ALA A 316 -28.71 -6.66 6.54
N ALA A 317 -29.36 -7.26 7.55
CA ALA A 317 -29.86 -8.64 7.49
C ALA A 317 -30.96 -8.82 6.42
N VAL A 318 -31.84 -7.83 6.25
CA VAL A 318 -32.91 -7.84 5.24
C VAL A 318 -32.34 -7.60 3.84
N GLY A 319 -31.35 -6.72 3.69
CA GLY A 319 -30.60 -6.52 2.45
C GLY A 319 -29.89 -7.80 2.03
N ALA A 320 -29.19 -8.45 2.97
CA ALA A 320 -28.60 -9.77 2.76
C ALA A 320 -29.66 -10.84 2.44
N ALA A 321 -30.84 -10.81 3.09
CA ALA A 321 -31.94 -11.73 2.82
C ALA A 321 -32.65 -11.46 1.47
N LEU A 322 -32.68 -10.20 1.00
CA LEU A 322 -33.19 -9.80 -0.31
C LEU A 322 -32.20 -10.15 -1.42
N ALA A 323 -30.91 -9.93 -1.19
CA ALA A 323 -29.84 -10.43 -2.05
C ALA A 323 -29.91 -11.96 -2.14
N TYR A 324 -30.02 -12.64 -1.00
CA TYR A 324 -30.27 -14.08 -0.94
C TYR A 324 -31.55 -14.46 -1.69
N LYS A 325 -32.68 -13.77 -1.52
CA LYS A 325 -33.92 -14.05 -2.27
C LYS A 325 -33.77 -13.86 -3.78
N ARG A 326 -33.00 -12.86 -4.24
CA ARG A 326 -32.69 -12.64 -5.66
C ARG A 326 -31.81 -13.75 -6.22
N CYS A 327 -30.84 -14.20 -5.43
CA CYS A 327 -29.94 -15.32 -5.76
C CYS A 327 -30.57 -16.69 -5.50
N ARG A 328 -31.71 -16.78 -4.79
CA ARG A 328 -32.32 -18.03 -4.32
C ARG A 328 -32.80 -18.91 -5.46
N SER A 329 -33.33 -18.33 -6.53
CA SER A 329 -33.73 -19.08 -7.72
C SER A 329 -32.53 -19.69 -8.42
N GLY A 330 -31.43 -18.93 -8.57
CA GLY A 330 -30.15 -19.44 -9.09
C GLY A 330 -29.56 -20.53 -8.19
N LEU A 331 -29.61 -20.35 -6.87
CA LEU A 331 -29.11 -21.32 -5.88
C LEU A 331 -29.93 -22.61 -5.89
N LEU A 332 -31.26 -22.54 -6.00
CA LEU A 332 -32.13 -23.71 -6.12
C LEU A 332 -31.90 -24.45 -7.43
N LEU A 333 -31.79 -23.74 -8.55
CA LEU A 333 -31.49 -24.33 -9.85
C LEU A 333 -30.11 -25.00 -9.86
N TRP A 334 -29.11 -24.35 -9.27
CA TRP A 334 -27.78 -24.93 -9.10
C TRP A 334 -27.82 -26.17 -8.17
N LEU A 335 -28.51 -26.09 -7.03
CA LEU A 335 -28.67 -27.23 -6.12
C LEU A 335 -29.41 -28.39 -6.77
N GLU A 336 -30.43 -28.14 -7.61
CA GLU A 336 -31.13 -29.17 -8.37
C GLU A 336 -30.21 -29.80 -9.43
N ARG A 337 -29.42 -29.00 -10.17
CA ARG A 337 -28.41 -29.51 -11.12
C ARG A 337 -27.32 -30.32 -10.42
N ALA A 338 -26.82 -29.84 -9.28
CA ALA A 338 -25.83 -30.52 -8.45
C ALA A 338 -26.39 -31.83 -7.86
N ASN A 339 -27.67 -31.84 -7.45
CA ASN A 339 -28.33 -33.02 -6.89
C ASN A 339 -28.61 -34.09 -7.96
N ILE A 340 -28.89 -33.69 -9.21
CA ILE A 340 -28.98 -34.61 -10.36
C ILE A 340 -27.60 -35.23 -10.68
N ARG A 341 -26.50 -34.49 -10.46
CA ARG A 341 -25.13 -34.95 -10.72
C ARG A 341 -24.47 -35.70 -9.55
N LEU A 342 -25.07 -35.68 -8.35
CA LEU A 342 -24.61 -36.48 -7.20
C LEU A 342 -24.57 -38.00 -7.48
N GLY A 343 -25.30 -38.48 -8.49
CA GLY A 343 -25.23 -39.86 -8.96
C GLY A 343 -24.04 -40.21 -9.87
N SER A 344 -23.17 -39.26 -10.26
CA SER A 344 -22.11 -39.46 -11.27
C SER A 344 -20.71 -39.00 -10.85
N TYR A 345 -20.44 -38.81 -9.55
CA TYR A 345 -19.10 -38.49 -9.06
C TYR A 345 -18.17 -39.71 -9.12
N GLY A 346 -17.55 -39.93 -10.28
CA GLY A 346 -16.41 -40.85 -10.45
C GLY A 346 -15.11 -40.33 -9.80
N PRO A 347 -14.09 -41.20 -9.65
CA PRO A 347 -12.91 -40.97 -8.80
C PRO A 347 -11.96 -39.85 -9.28
N GLU A 348 -12.11 -39.33 -10.50
CA GLU A 348 -11.17 -38.35 -11.08
C GLU A 348 -11.50 -36.88 -10.76
N GLY A 349 -12.58 -36.58 -10.02
CA GLY A 349 -12.84 -35.22 -9.53
C GLY A 349 -13.19 -34.16 -10.59
N ALA A 350 -13.19 -34.49 -11.89
CA ALA A 350 -13.50 -33.58 -12.99
C ALA A 350 -14.90 -32.95 -12.89
N ALA A 351 -15.88 -33.68 -12.33
CA ALA A 351 -17.22 -33.16 -12.07
C ALA A 351 -17.22 -32.04 -11.01
N ARG A 352 -16.36 -32.11 -9.98
CA ARG A 352 -16.23 -31.06 -8.95
C ARG A 352 -15.57 -29.78 -9.46
N LYS A 353 -14.73 -29.88 -10.51
CA LYS A 353 -14.14 -28.71 -11.17
C LYS A 353 -15.17 -28.00 -12.03
N ARG A 354 -15.94 -28.76 -12.82
CA ARG A 354 -17.06 -28.23 -13.63
C ARG A 354 -18.16 -27.58 -12.79
N ASP A 355 -18.58 -28.22 -11.70
CA ASP A 355 -19.64 -27.65 -10.83
C ASP A 355 -19.20 -26.36 -10.12
N ARG A 356 -17.89 -26.19 -9.87
CA ARG A 356 -17.29 -24.97 -9.32
C ARG A 356 -17.21 -23.86 -10.36
N GLU A 357 -16.77 -24.18 -11.57
CA GLU A 357 -16.76 -23.23 -12.70
C GLU A 357 -18.20 -22.78 -13.06
N GLU A 358 -19.18 -23.68 -13.01
CA GLU A 358 -20.60 -23.36 -13.23
C GLU A 358 -21.19 -22.51 -12.07
N PHE A 359 -20.81 -22.78 -10.82
CA PHE A 359 -21.16 -21.93 -9.67
C PHE A 359 -20.55 -20.53 -9.79
N GLU A 360 -19.28 -20.43 -10.19
CA GLU A 360 -18.63 -19.13 -10.36
C GLU A 360 -19.25 -18.33 -11.54
N CYS A 361 -19.66 -18.99 -12.62
CA CYS A 361 -20.37 -18.37 -13.75
C CYS A 361 -21.80 -17.92 -13.42
N ASP A 362 -22.60 -18.75 -12.75
CA ASP A 362 -24.00 -18.43 -12.42
C ASP A 362 -24.14 -17.28 -11.41
N PHE A 363 -23.06 -16.96 -10.68
CA PHE A 363 -23.03 -15.94 -9.63
C PHE A 363 -22.01 -14.81 -9.86
N ALA A 364 -21.34 -14.74 -11.02
CA ALA A 364 -20.45 -13.63 -11.36
C ALA A 364 -21.21 -12.31 -11.58
N PRO A 365 -20.65 -11.14 -11.23
CA PRO A 365 -21.27 -9.85 -11.48
C PRO A 365 -21.37 -9.61 -13.00
N SER A 366 -22.59 -9.35 -13.47
CA SER A 366 -22.92 -9.15 -14.88
C SER A 366 -22.17 -7.94 -15.47
N GLN A 367 -21.09 -8.21 -16.22
CA GLN A 367 -20.59 -7.31 -17.26
C GLN A 367 -21.41 -7.55 -18.53
N GLU A 368 -21.68 -6.47 -19.27
CA GLU A 368 -22.47 -6.47 -20.50
C GLU A 368 -21.90 -7.41 -21.58
N GLN A 369 -22.82 -7.89 -22.42
CA GLN A 369 -22.75 -9.01 -23.35
C GLN A 369 -21.55 -9.01 -24.32
N ASP A 370 -20.96 -10.19 -24.52
CA ASP A 370 -20.61 -10.65 -25.86
C ASP A 370 -20.61 -12.19 -25.94
N GLY A 371 -21.22 -12.71 -27.01
CA GLY A 371 -21.49 -14.13 -27.17
C GLY A 371 -20.23 -14.96 -27.39
N SER A 372 -20.00 -15.96 -26.54
CA SER A 372 -19.53 -17.30 -26.94
C SER A 372 -19.53 -18.24 -25.74
N CYS A 373 -20.49 -19.18 -25.72
CA CYS A 373 -20.31 -20.49 -25.10
C CYS A 373 -21.00 -21.53 -25.98
N SER A 374 -20.54 -21.59 -27.24
CA SER A 374 -20.71 -22.77 -28.07
C SER A 374 -19.47 -23.64 -27.92
N GLY A 375 -19.65 -24.88 -27.43
CA GLY A 375 -18.67 -25.94 -27.64
C GLY A 375 -18.54 -26.92 -26.49
N VAL A 376 -19.44 -27.92 -26.43
CA VAL A 376 -19.03 -29.34 -26.35
C VAL A 376 -20.12 -30.18 -27.06
N GLN A 377 -19.97 -30.41 -28.37
CA GLN A 377 -20.21 -31.74 -28.94
C GLN A 377 -19.00 -32.61 -28.49
N ASP A 378 -19.06 -33.92 -28.26
CA ASP A 378 -19.78 -34.96 -28.98
C ASP A 378 -19.66 -36.32 -28.23
N LEU A 379 -20.45 -37.32 -28.68
CA LEU A 379 -20.32 -38.79 -28.52
C LEU A 379 -20.74 -39.43 -27.17
N SER A 380 -21.52 -40.53 -27.08
CA SER A 380 -22.06 -41.49 -28.07
C SER A 380 -22.94 -42.57 -27.39
N ARG A 381 -23.85 -43.17 -28.18
CA ARG A 381 -24.56 -44.49 -28.03
C ARG A 381 -25.64 -44.62 -26.94
N GLU A 382 -26.79 -45.27 -27.11
CA GLU A 382 -27.22 -46.35 -28.03
C GLU A 382 -28.77 -46.51 -27.98
N GLY A 383 -29.39 -47.05 -29.05
CA GLY A 383 -30.63 -47.86 -28.94
C GLY A 383 -31.88 -47.37 -29.69
N ASN A 384 -31.95 -47.56 -31.02
CA ASN A 384 -32.77 -48.60 -31.66
C ASN A 384 -32.47 -48.71 -33.16
#